data_AF-A0A485K3I0-F1
#
_entry.id   AF-A0A485K3I0-F1
#
_cell.length_a   1.000
_cell.length_b   1.000
_cell.length_c   1.000
_cell.angle_alpha   90.00
_cell.angle_beta   90.00
_cell.angle_gamma   90.00
#
_symmetry.space_group_name_H-M   'P 1'
#
loop_
_entity.id
_entity.type
_entity.pdbx_description
1 polymer ?
#
loop_
_entity_poly.entity_id
_entity_poly.type
_entity_poly.pdbx_seq_one_letter_code
_entity_poly.pdbx_strand_id
1 'polypeptide(L)'
;MVKKKAKKSKASSADDGDGSGGGGAQMEQNAPLDVPDEIEEYVTLDMRLLNWSYLNFRFRTKTSTHLFSIKQEIEKRHGPITNLKICKDHFAESNELTDDMLSLHDYGIDGGPQHDKEVVCLIYYDFKPTQHDNPLLLATEQY
;
A
#
# COMPACT_ATOMS: atom_id res chain seq x y z
N MET A 1 -24.19 -37.97 36.52
CA MET A 1 -25.62 -38.15 36.90
C MET A 1 -26.34 -36.82 36.65
N VAL A 2 -27.60 -36.88 36.23
CA VAL A 2 -28.58 -35.75 36.07
C VAL A 2 -28.44 -34.94 34.77
N LYS A 3 -29.44 -34.76 33.88
CA LYS A 3 -30.80 -35.32 33.68
C LYS A 3 -31.19 -35.06 32.20
N LYS A 4 -31.77 -36.07 31.55
CA LYS A 4 -32.60 -35.94 30.33
C LYS A 4 -33.82 -35.03 30.59
N LYS A 5 -34.24 -34.27 29.60
CA LYS A 5 -35.67 -33.95 29.38
C LYS A 5 -36.02 -34.08 27.90
N ALA A 6 -36.78 -35.13 27.61
CA ALA A 6 -37.53 -35.29 26.39
C ALA A 6 -38.83 -34.46 26.47
N LYS A 7 -39.33 -33.99 25.33
CA LYS A 7 -40.77 -33.82 25.12
C LYS A 7 -41.12 -34.23 23.68
N LYS A 8 -42.28 -34.88 23.58
CA LYS A 8 -42.74 -35.83 22.56
C LYS A 8 -44.08 -35.34 22.00
N SER A 9 -44.28 -35.44 20.70
CA SER A 9 -45.59 -35.58 20.01
C SER A 9 -45.30 -35.90 18.54
N LYS A 10 -45.33 -37.17 18.09
CA LYS A 10 -46.44 -38.10 17.76
C LYS A 10 -47.05 -37.84 16.36
N ALA A 11 -46.90 -38.88 15.51
CA ALA A 11 -47.46 -39.26 14.20
C ALA A 11 -48.81 -38.65 13.77
N SER A 12 -49.25 -38.61 12.51
CA SER A 12 -49.15 -39.46 11.28
C SER A 12 -49.46 -38.54 10.07
N SER A 13 -49.40 -38.85 8.77
CA SER A 13 -49.75 -40.02 7.94
C SER A 13 -49.34 -39.67 6.48
N ALA A 14 -49.06 -40.68 5.65
CA ALA A 14 -48.85 -40.55 4.21
C ALA A 14 -50.16 -40.33 3.45
N ASP A 15 -50.14 -39.58 2.35
CA ASP A 15 -51.01 -39.76 1.19
C ASP A 15 -50.40 -39.09 -0.06
N ASP A 16 -50.39 -39.83 -1.17
CA ASP A 16 -49.91 -39.43 -2.50
C ASP A 16 -50.99 -38.61 -3.24
N GLY A 17 -50.59 -37.56 -3.95
CA GLY A 17 -51.53 -36.74 -4.74
C GLY A 17 -50.85 -35.74 -5.69
N ASP A 18 -50.84 -36.12 -6.96
CA ASP A 18 -50.52 -35.39 -8.19
C ASP A 18 -51.16 -33.97 -8.29
N GLY A 19 -50.45 -32.99 -8.86
CA GLY A 19 -50.99 -31.63 -9.02
C GLY A 19 -50.01 -30.52 -9.43
N SER A 20 -49.71 -30.47 -10.73
CA SER A 20 -49.26 -29.33 -11.56
C SER A 20 -49.29 -27.90 -10.98
N GLY A 21 -48.17 -27.17 -11.13
CA GLY A 21 -48.19 -25.72 -11.38
C GLY A 21 -47.27 -24.85 -10.51
N GLY A 22 -46.36 -24.11 -11.16
CA GLY A 22 -45.91 -22.80 -10.64
C GLY A 22 -44.40 -22.58 -10.57
N GLY A 23 -43.86 -21.93 -11.61
CA GLY A 23 -42.71 -21.00 -11.55
C GLY A 23 -41.58 -21.32 -10.58
N GLY A 24 -40.65 -22.18 -10.99
CA GLY A 24 -39.36 -22.32 -10.34
C GLY A 24 -38.52 -21.06 -10.56
N ALA A 25 -38.66 -20.08 -9.68
CA ALA A 25 -37.64 -19.06 -9.49
C ALA A 25 -36.34 -19.78 -9.12
N GLN A 26 -35.36 -19.73 -10.01
CA GLN A 26 -33.99 -20.14 -9.71
C GLN A 26 -33.53 -19.29 -8.52
N MET A 27 -33.41 -19.90 -7.35
CA MET A 27 -32.60 -19.34 -6.27
C MET A 27 -31.16 -19.37 -6.77
N GLU A 28 -30.71 -18.25 -7.34
CA GLU A 28 -29.29 -17.95 -7.44
C GLU A 28 -28.73 -17.94 -6.02
N GLN A 29 -28.10 -19.05 -5.63
CA GLN A 29 -27.20 -19.09 -4.50
C GLN A 29 -26.07 -18.11 -4.80
N ASN A 30 -26.20 -16.89 -4.28
CA ASN A 30 -25.10 -15.96 -4.14
C ASN A 30 -24.08 -16.60 -3.20
N ALA A 31 -23.17 -17.41 -3.75
CA ALA A 31 -21.97 -17.82 -3.05
C ALA A 31 -21.20 -16.54 -2.67
N PRO A 32 -20.77 -16.37 -1.41
CA PRO A 32 -19.91 -15.27 -1.05
C PRO A 32 -18.68 -15.28 -1.97
N LEU A 33 -18.44 -14.16 -2.65
CA LEU A 33 -17.21 -13.97 -3.42
C LEU A 33 -16.05 -14.07 -2.42
N ASP A 34 -15.30 -15.15 -2.50
CA ASP A 34 -14.04 -15.35 -1.78
C ASP A 34 -13.02 -14.40 -2.43
N VAL A 35 -12.99 -13.15 -1.95
CA VAL A 35 -11.98 -12.17 -2.36
C VAL A 35 -10.67 -12.66 -1.76
N PRO A 36 -9.67 -13.04 -2.57
CA PRO A 36 -8.39 -13.45 -2.04
C PRO A 36 -7.84 -12.32 -1.18
N ASP A 37 -7.41 -12.62 0.04
CA ASP A 37 -6.69 -11.65 0.86
C ASP A 37 -5.45 -11.22 0.06
N GLU A 38 -5.47 -10.01 -0.49
CA GLU A 38 -4.30 -9.42 -1.13
C GLU A 38 -3.21 -9.33 -0.07
N ILE A 39 -2.17 -10.15 -0.22
CA ILE A 39 -1.06 -10.18 0.72
C ILE A 39 -0.33 -8.85 0.57
N GLU A 40 -0.58 -7.93 1.49
CA GLU A 40 0.07 -6.63 1.50
C GLU A 40 1.55 -6.80 1.84
N GLU A 41 2.39 -6.64 0.84
CA GLU A 41 3.83 -6.64 0.99
C GLU A 41 4.32 -5.25 1.37
N TYR A 42 5.22 -5.23 2.35
CA TYR A 42 5.82 -4.02 2.88
C TYR A 42 7.33 -4.03 2.71
N VAL A 43 7.87 -2.86 2.40
CA VAL A 43 9.31 -2.61 2.31
C VAL A 43 9.68 -1.41 3.15
N THR A 44 10.82 -1.46 3.81
CA THR A 44 11.44 -0.28 4.42
C THR A 44 12.43 0.33 3.44
N LEU A 45 12.20 1.60 3.09
CA LEU A 45 13.12 2.36 2.26
C LEU A 45 14.13 3.08 3.17
N ASP A 46 15.43 2.82 2.96
CA ASP A 46 16.54 3.57 3.53
C ASP A 46 16.95 4.67 2.57
N MET A 47 16.45 5.89 2.81
CA MET A 47 16.65 7.04 1.94
C MET A 47 17.96 7.72 2.27
N ARG A 48 18.91 7.70 1.34
CA ARG A 48 20.22 8.34 1.47
C ARG A 48 20.41 9.49 0.49
N LEU A 49 20.63 10.67 1.04
CA LEU A 49 21.01 11.84 0.26
C LEU A 49 22.52 11.80 0.01
N LEU A 50 22.94 11.95 -1.24
CA LEU A 50 24.35 11.78 -1.65
C LEU A 50 25.36 12.59 -0.82
N ASN A 51 25.04 13.86 -0.57
CA ASN A 51 26.00 14.82 -0.02
C ASN A 51 25.76 15.14 1.46
N TRP A 52 24.61 14.77 2.02
CA TRP A 52 24.16 15.21 3.33
C TRP A 52 23.54 14.07 4.13
N SER A 53 24.39 13.25 4.76
CA SER A 53 23.97 12.07 5.51
C SER A 53 23.04 12.38 6.71
N TYR A 54 23.07 13.61 7.23
CA TYR A 54 22.18 14.02 8.33
C TYR A 54 20.72 14.20 7.89
N LEU A 55 20.47 14.28 6.58
CA LEU A 55 19.14 14.33 5.97
C LEU A 55 18.63 12.95 5.54
N ASN A 56 19.37 11.89 5.85
CA ASN A 56 18.93 10.53 5.59
C ASN A 56 17.75 10.18 6.49
N PHE A 57 16.81 9.41 5.96
CA PHE A 57 15.66 8.96 6.74
C PHE A 57 15.20 7.60 6.27
N ARG A 58 14.50 6.90 7.15
CA ARG A 58 13.93 5.59 6.86
C ARG A 58 12.43 5.64 7.08
N PHE A 59 11.68 5.00 6.20
CA PHE A 59 10.25 4.81 6.40
C PHE A 59 9.77 3.52 5.75
N ARG A 60 8.69 2.97 6.29
CA ARG A 60 8.07 1.73 5.82
C ARG A 60 6.87 2.07 4.95
N THR A 61 6.76 1.42 3.79
CA THR A 61 5.66 1.62 2.84
C THR A 61 5.27 0.31 2.16
N LYS A 62 4.13 0.28 1.47
CA LYS A 62 3.67 -0.87 0.68
C LYS A 62 4.46 -0.97 -0.63
N THR A 63 4.71 -2.17 -1.14
CA THR A 63 5.36 -2.35 -2.46
C THR A 63 4.49 -1.86 -3.62
N SER A 64 3.17 -1.84 -3.43
CA SER A 64 2.20 -1.24 -4.36
C SER A 64 2.23 0.28 -4.41
N THR A 65 3.01 0.94 -3.54
CA THR A 65 3.14 2.40 -3.54
C THR A 65 3.80 2.88 -4.82
N HIS A 66 3.25 3.93 -5.43
CA HIS A 66 3.84 4.55 -6.63
C HIS A 66 5.03 5.45 -6.29
N LEU A 67 5.95 5.60 -7.25
CA LEU A 67 7.11 6.48 -7.12
C LEU A 67 6.70 7.94 -6.80
N PHE A 68 5.59 8.40 -7.36
CA PHE A 68 5.03 9.72 -7.08
C PHE A 68 4.83 9.98 -5.57
N SER A 69 4.35 9.00 -4.82
CA SER A 69 4.14 9.13 -3.37
C SER A 69 5.46 9.26 -2.62
N ILE A 70 6.52 8.60 -3.11
CA ILE A 70 7.87 8.72 -2.56
C ILE A 70 8.44 10.11 -2.81
N LYS A 71 8.24 10.66 -4.02
CA LYS A 71 8.63 12.05 -4.34
C LYS A 71 7.94 13.05 -3.42
N GLN A 72 6.63 12.90 -3.19
CA GLN A 72 5.90 13.74 -2.24
C GLN A 72 6.43 13.62 -0.81
N GLU A 73 6.78 12.43 -0.35
CA GLU A 73 7.32 12.24 1.00
C GLU A 73 8.70 12.92 1.17
N ILE A 74 9.52 12.91 0.11
CA ILE A 74 10.81 13.65 0.07
C ILE A 74 10.55 15.16 0.11
N GLU A 75 9.64 15.67 -0.72
CA GLU A 75 9.28 17.09 -0.76
C GLU A 75 8.66 17.57 0.57
N LYS A 76 7.80 16.75 1.18
CA LYS A 76 7.21 17.05 2.50
C LYS A 76 8.26 17.22 3.60
N ARG A 77 9.37 16.47 3.53
CA ARG A 77 10.44 16.51 4.53
C ARG A 77 11.44 17.63 4.29
N HIS A 78 11.80 17.86 3.03
CA HIS A 78 12.86 18.82 2.66
C HIS A 78 12.33 20.17 2.20
N GLY A 79 11.01 20.29 2.06
CA GLY A 79 10.35 21.47 1.50
C GLY A 79 10.37 21.49 -0.03
N PRO A 80 10.14 22.66 -0.64
CA PRO A 80 10.16 22.80 -2.09
C PRO A 80 11.53 22.44 -2.68
N ILE A 81 11.54 21.44 -3.57
CA ILE A 81 12.73 20.92 -4.24
C ILE A 81 12.55 20.87 -5.75
N THR A 82 13.65 20.94 -6.48
CA THR A 82 13.71 20.84 -7.94
C THR A 82 14.74 19.80 -8.36
N ASN A 83 14.60 19.25 -9.58
CA ASN A 83 15.52 18.26 -10.14
C ASN A 83 15.76 17.05 -9.22
N LEU A 84 14.69 16.53 -8.62
CA LEU A 84 14.75 15.35 -7.78
C LEU A 84 15.08 14.12 -8.62
N LYS A 85 16.22 13.49 -8.31
CA LYS A 85 16.65 12.19 -8.85
C LYS A 85 16.58 11.15 -7.76
N ILE A 86 16.04 9.99 -8.09
CA ILE A 86 15.91 8.85 -7.17
C ILE A 86 16.52 7.64 -7.86
N CYS A 87 17.41 6.92 -7.18
CA CYS A 87 18.11 5.77 -7.71
C CYS A 87 18.03 4.60 -6.73
N LYS A 88 17.80 3.39 -7.26
CA LYS A 88 17.79 2.15 -6.49
C LYS A 88 19.21 1.62 -6.27
N ASP A 89 19.53 1.22 -5.04
CA ASP A 89 20.77 0.60 -4.57
C ASP A 89 22.07 1.41 -4.74
N HIS A 90 22.30 2.01 -5.90
CA HIS A 90 23.45 2.84 -6.24
C HIS A 90 23.02 4.04 -7.07
N PHE A 91 23.71 5.16 -6.91
CA PHE A 91 23.46 6.35 -7.71
C PHE A 91 24.10 6.22 -9.10
N ALA A 92 23.33 5.69 -10.05
CA ALA A 92 23.69 5.53 -11.44
C ALA A 92 22.44 5.76 -12.31
N GLU A 93 22.61 6.32 -13.51
CA GLU A 93 21.49 6.63 -14.42
C GLU A 93 20.69 5.37 -14.81
N SER A 94 21.34 4.20 -14.87
CA SER A 94 20.66 2.92 -15.14
C SER A 94 19.69 2.49 -14.04
N ASN A 95 19.88 3.01 -12.83
CA ASN A 95 19.09 2.66 -11.65
C ASN A 95 18.13 3.79 -11.27
N GLU A 96 18.03 4.83 -12.10
CA GLU A 96 17.16 5.97 -11.87
C GLU A 96 15.69 5.55 -12.03
N LEU A 97 14.89 5.86 -11.02
CA LEU A 97 13.45 5.65 -11.02
C LEU A 97 12.81 6.87 -11.69
N THR A 98 12.39 6.74 -12.95
CA THR A 98 11.93 7.87 -13.77
C THR A 98 10.41 7.98 -13.88
N ASP A 99 9.72 6.84 -13.96
CA ASP A 99 8.27 6.80 -14.15
C ASP A 99 7.53 6.89 -12.79
N ASP A 100 6.75 7.95 -12.65
CA ASP A 100 5.99 8.28 -11.45
C ASP A 100 4.79 7.36 -11.19
N MET A 101 4.28 6.74 -12.25
CA MET A 101 3.10 5.87 -12.20
C MET A 101 3.45 4.41 -11.91
N LEU A 102 4.73 4.03 -11.97
CA LEU A 102 5.16 2.68 -11.61
C LEU A 102 5.20 2.50 -10.09
N SER A 103 4.80 1.31 -9.65
CA SER A 103 4.89 0.91 -8.26
C SER A 103 6.33 0.51 -7.89
N LEU A 104 6.65 0.49 -6.61
CA LEU A 104 7.95 -0.01 -6.14
C LEU A 104 8.17 -1.47 -6.57
N HIS A 105 7.12 -2.28 -6.56
CA HIS A 105 7.15 -3.66 -7.07
C HIS A 105 7.55 -3.72 -8.55
N ASP A 106 7.04 -2.82 -9.40
CA ASP A 106 7.39 -2.79 -10.83
C ASP A 106 8.87 -2.44 -11.09
N TYR A 107 9.50 -1.73 -10.15
CA TYR A 107 10.94 -1.47 -10.13
C TYR A 107 11.77 -2.61 -9.51
N GLY A 108 11.13 -3.76 -9.24
CA GLY A 108 11.72 -4.92 -8.59
C GLY A 108 12.16 -4.64 -7.16
N ILE A 109 11.44 -3.74 -6.46
CA ILE A 109 11.60 -3.54 -5.02
C ILE A 109 10.55 -4.41 -4.34
N ASP A 110 10.96 -5.65 -4.06
CA ASP A 110 10.11 -6.63 -3.41
C ASP A 110 10.10 -6.42 -1.89
N GLY A 111 8.94 -6.72 -1.30
CA GLY A 111 8.70 -6.55 0.12
C GLY A 111 8.54 -7.90 0.83
N GLY A 112 8.31 -7.82 2.14
CA GLY A 112 7.92 -8.95 2.95
C GLY A 112 6.53 -8.73 3.57
N PRO A 113 5.85 -9.80 3.99
CA PRO A 113 4.60 -9.68 4.73
C PRO A 113 4.80 -8.88 6.03
N GLN A 114 3.73 -8.23 6.51
CA GLN A 114 3.84 -7.21 7.56
C GLN A 114 4.53 -7.71 8.85
N HIS A 115 4.34 -8.99 9.19
CA HIS A 115 4.81 -9.63 10.41
C HIS A 115 6.16 -10.33 10.30
N ASP A 116 6.77 -10.35 9.11
CA ASP A 116 8.06 -10.98 8.89
C ASP A 116 9.23 -9.99 9.07
N LYS A 117 10.45 -10.48 8.91
CA LYS A 117 11.69 -9.70 9.00
C LYS A 117 11.62 -8.48 8.07
N GLU A 118 12.06 -7.34 8.59
CA GLU A 118 12.11 -6.09 7.84
C GLU A 118 12.98 -6.23 6.58
N VAL A 119 12.34 -6.12 5.41
CA VAL A 119 13.02 -6.02 4.12
C VAL A 119 13.42 -4.57 3.91
N VAL A 120 14.73 -4.32 3.83
CA VAL A 120 15.29 -2.96 3.69
C VAL A 120 15.85 -2.78 2.28
N CYS A 121 15.33 -1.80 1.55
CA CYS A 121 15.83 -1.39 0.24
C CYS A 121 16.55 -0.05 0.37
N LEU A 122 17.73 0.05 -0.23
CA LEU A 122 18.55 1.25 -0.19
C LEU A 122 18.19 2.16 -1.37
N ILE A 123 17.80 3.40 -1.09
CA ILE A 123 17.41 4.37 -2.10
C ILE A 123 18.31 5.59 -1.99
N TYR A 124 19.05 5.88 -3.04
CA TYR A 124 19.81 7.11 -3.15
C TYR A 124 18.94 8.18 -3.79
N TYR A 125 19.03 9.41 -3.30
CA TYR A 125 18.36 10.54 -3.93
C TYR A 125 19.23 11.78 -3.91
N ASP A 126 18.96 12.69 -4.85
CA ASP A 126 19.61 13.99 -4.96
C ASP A 126 18.58 15.02 -5.45
N PHE A 127 18.70 16.26 -4.99
CA PHE A 127 17.80 17.33 -5.38
C PHE A 127 18.50 18.69 -5.27
N LYS A 128 17.92 19.71 -5.91
CA LYS A 128 18.31 21.11 -5.73
C LYS A 128 17.22 21.85 -4.97
N PRO A 129 17.52 22.53 -3.86
CA PRO A 129 16.56 23.39 -3.18
C PRO A 129 16.02 24.44 -4.17
N THR A 130 14.71 24.71 -4.12
CA THR A 130 14.14 25.80 -4.92
C THR A 130 14.71 27.12 -4.41
N GLN A 131 15.47 27.83 -5.25
CA GLN A 131 15.85 29.20 -4.95
C GLN A 131 14.63 30.09 -5.16
N HIS A 132 14.10 30.62 -4.06
CA HIS A 132 13.16 31.72 -4.13
C HIS A 132 13.95 33.03 -4.10
N ASP A 133 13.96 33.77 -5.22
CA ASP A 133 14.15 35.23 -5.19
C ASP A 133 12.90 35.84 -4.54
N ASN A 134 12.69 35.60 -3.25
CA ASN A 134 11.65 36.25 -2.49
C ASN A 134 12.25 37.55 -1.92
N PRO A 135 11.94 38.72 -2.50
CA PRO A 135 12.49 40.00 -2.02
C PRO A 135 12.09 40.30 -0.57
N LEU A 136 11.05 39.65 -0.03
CA LEU A 136 10.64 39.78 1.37
C LEU A 136 11.63 39.13 2.36
N LEU A 137 12.41 38.13 1.93
CA LEU A 137 13.47 37.52 2.76
C LEU A 137 14.77 38.34 2.72
N LEU A 138 14.90 39.28 1.78
CA LEU A 138 16.04 40.18 1.63
C LEU A 138 15.80 41.56 2.26
N ALA A 139 14.59 41.83 2.76
CA ALA A 139 14.27 43.06 3.45
C ALA A 139 14.87 43.02 4.87
N THR A 140 16.17 43.29 4.97
CA THR A 140 16.80 43.64 6.24
C THR A 140 16.13 44.90 6.78
N GLU A 141 15.67 44.86 8.03
CA GLU A 141 15.07 45.98 8.75
C GLU A 141 15.89 47.26 8.56
N GLN A 142 15.32 48.25 7.88
CA GLN A 142 15.83 49.61 7.97
C GLN A 142 15.38 50.15 9.33
N TYR A 143 16.35 50.18 10.26
CA TYR A 143 16.25 50.81 11.59
C TYR A 143 15.76 52.25 11.53
#